data_AF-A0A2E2BWV3-F1
#
_entry.id   AF-A0A2E2BWV3-F1
#
_cell.length_a   1.000
_cell.length_b   1.000
_cell.length_c   1.000
_cell.angle_alpha   90.00
_cell.angle_beta   90.00
_cell.angle_gamma   90.00
#
_symmetry.space_group_name_H-M   'P 1'
#
loop_
_entity.id
_entity.type
_entity.pdbx_description
1 polymer ?
#
loop_
_entity_poly.entity_id
_entity_poly.type
_entity_poly.pdbx_seq_one_letter_code
_entity_poly.pdbx_strand_id
1 'polypeptide(L)'
;MLLYHFTSLLHLPQIMREGLSRGEVPIGPYAYRFIPQAVNLTKDGTARGNSDWNKSNYLDKTRVRILVDLPNEHLMSFRQMRKKFQVKRSWVRKMAPNQEHRNWYFAFDGVPTDQIQKVEIAFKQPGRYEEVSEERLAQIQKTVEAERASLPIVETSEGPAFAEEPRLLDSWLLDGPCLTNLWPKSPLSSDPELIKQVC
;
A
#
# COMPACT_ATOMS: atom_id res chain seq x y z
N MET A 1 -10.89 16.05 -5.92
CA MET A 1 -11.71 14.87 -5.60
C MET A 1 -10.97 14.05 -4.57
N LEU A 2 -11.63 13.82 -3.43
CA LEU A 2 -11.09 13.04 -2.32
C LEU A 2 -11.14 11.55 -2.64
N LEU A 3 -9.98 10.89 -2.58
CA LEU A 3 -9.81 9.47 -2.84
C LEU A 3 -8.85 8.84 -1.83
N TYR A 4 -8.97 7.53 -1.65
CA TYR A 4 -8.13 6.75 -0.77
C TYR A 4 -7.11 5.94 -1.58
N HIS A 5 -5.89 5.87 -1.05
CA HIS A 5 -4.86 4.93 -1.46
C HIS A 5 -4.54 4.00 -0.29
N PHE A 6 -4.36 2.72 -0.57
CA PHE A 6 -3.98 1.73 0.43
C PHE A 6 -2.57 1.22 0.18
N THR A 7 -1.78 1.16 1.24
CA THR A 7 -0.37 0.75 1.16
C THR A 7 0.08 0.03 2.43
N SER A 8 1.28 -0.55 2.39
CA SER A 8 1.92 -1.14 3.57
C SER A 8 2.73 -0.08 4.32
N LEU A 9 2.98 -0.31 5.61
CA LEU A 9 3.86 0.56 6.41
C LEU A 9 5.26 0.67 5.81
N LEU A 10 5.74 -0.42 5.22
CA LEU A 10 7.03 -0.50 4.55
C LEU A 10 7.28 0.63 3.54
N HIS A 11 6.25 0.99 2.76
CA HIS A 11 6.36 2.03 1.73
C HIS A 11 6.14 3.45 2.25
N LEU A 12 5.60 3.61 3.47
CA LEU A 12 5.18 4.90 3.99
C LEU A 12 6.32 5.95 4.00
N PRO A 13 7.56 5.68 4.47
CA PRO A 13 8.62 6.70 4.46
C PRO A 13 8.96 7.20 3.06
N GLN A 14 8.99 6.32 2.07
CA GLN A 14 9.27 6.71 0.69
C GLN A 14 8.12 7.55 0.12
N ILE A 15 6.88 7.14 0.37
CA ILE A 15 5.69 7.86 -0.08
C ILE A 15 5.65 9.28 0.50
N MET A 16 5.96 9.44 1.79
CA MET A 16 5.98 10.76 2.42
C MET A 16 7.09 11.67 1.86
N ARG A 17 8.18 11.09 1.35
CA ARG A 17 9.31 11.82 0.77
C ARG A 17 9.09 12.19 -0.70
N GLU A 18 8.53 11.28 -1.48
CA GLU A 18 8.51 11.34 -2.95
C GLU A 18 7.09 11.49 -3.53
N GLY A 19 6.06 11.31 -2.71
CA GLY A 19 4.69 11.14 -3.16
C GLY A 19 4.39 9.70 -3.62
N LEU A 20 3.17 9.50 -4.13
CA LEU A 20 2.75 8.23 -4.72
C LEU A 20 3.10 8.24 -6.21
N SER A 21 4.00 7.38 -6.68
CA SER A 21 4.44 7.41 -8.09
C SER A 21 4.49 6.04 -8.78
N ARG A 22 4.40 4.94 -8.01
CA ARG A 22 4.62 3.58 -8.51
C ARG A 22 3.50 2.66 -8.08
N GLY A 23 2.62 2.34 -9.02
CA GLY A 23 1.56 1.36 -8.84
C GLY A 23 1.35 0.60 -10.14
N GLU A 24 1.17 -0.70 -10.00
CA GLU A 24 0.90 -1.55 -11.13
C GLU A 24 -0.51 -1.31 -11.64
N VAL A 25 -0.64 -0.93 -12.91
CA VAL A 25 -1.92 -0.98 -13.60
C VAL A 25 -2.09 -2.38 -14.16
N PRO A 26 -3.18 -3.10 -13.83
CA PRO A 26 -3.34 -4.50 -14.20
C PRO A 26 -3.74 -4.70 -15.67
N ILE A 27 -2.88 -4.25 -16.57
CA ILE A 27 -3.06 -4.38 -18.01
C ILE A 27 -2.40 -5.66 -18.51
N GLY A 28 -2.91 -6.22 -19.60
CA GLY A 28 -2.25 -7.30 -20.32
C GLY A 28 -2.27 -7.02 -21.82
N PRO A 29 -1.57 -7.84 -22.62
CA PRO A 29 -0.57 -8.85 -22.25
C PRO A 29 0.87 -8.29 -22.32
N TYR A 30 1.10 -7.08 -21.81
CA TYR A 30 2.42 -6.45 -21.88
C TYR A 30 3.40 -7.10 -20.89
N ALA A 31 4.69 -7.20 -21.27
CA ALA A 31 5.75 -7.57 -20.33
C ALA A 31 5.89 -6.49 -19.24
N TYR A 32 6.38 -6.86 -18.06
CA TYR A 32 6.40 -6.00 -16.87
C TYR A 32 6.94 -4.59 -17.13
N ARG A 33 8.09 -4.48 -17.80
CA ARG A 33 8.73 -3.20 -18.18
C ARG A 33 7.88 -2.28 -19.08
N PHE A 34 6.84 -2.81 -19.70
CA PHE A 34 5.94 -2.06 -20.58
C PHE A 34 4.58 -1.79 -19.92
N ILE A 35 4.37 -2.22 -18.68
CA ILE A 35 3.18 -1.91 -17.91
C ILE A 35 3.28 -0.43 -17.47
N PRO A 36 2.36 0.44 -17.92
CA PRO A 36 2.24 1.79 -17.40
C PRO A 36 2.10 1.76 -15.89
N GLN A 37 2.81 2.68 -15.24
CA GLN A 37 2.71 2.90 -13.82
C GLN A 37 1.59 3.92 -13.56
N ALA A 38 0.73 3.65 -12.61
CA ALA A 38 -0.24 4.62 -12.12
C ALA A 38 -0.59 4.31 -10.66
N VAL A 39 -0.91 5.37 -9.91
CA VAL A 39 -1.40 5.21 -8.54
C VAL A 39 -2.85 4.76 -8.60
N ASN A 40 -3.14 3.63 -7.95
CA ASN A 40 -4.49 3.10 -7.79
C ASN A 40 -5.18 3.80 -6.63
N LEU A 41 -6.32 4.42 -6.91
CA LEU A 41 -7.10 5.21 -5.96
C LEU A 41 -8.55 4.71 -5.94
N THR A 42 -9.22 4.85 -4.80
CA THR A 42 -10.61 4.43 -4.64
C THR A 42 -11.45 5.44 -3.86
N LYS A 43 -12.74 5.54 -4.16
CA LYS A 43 -13.73 6.26 -3.33
C LYS A 43 -14.10 5.48 -2.08
N ASP A 44 -13.89 4.17 -2.06
CA ASP A 44 -14.20 3.33 -0.92
C ASP A 44 -13.03 3.30 0.08
N GLY A 45 -13.20 4.03 1.18
CA GLY A 45 -12.22 4.05 2.27
C GLY A 45 -12.19 2.77 3.12
N THR A 46 -13.02 1.76 2.86
CA THR A 46 -13.02 0.53 3.65
C THR A 46 -11.96 -0.47 3.18
N ALA A 47 -11.36 -1.20 4.12
CA ALA A 47 -10.41 -2.27 3.80
C ALA A 47 -11.05 -3.40 2.97
N ARG A 48 -12.36 -3.60 3.13
CA ARG A 48 -13.11 -4.70 2.50
C ARG A 48 -13.20 -4.56 0.98
N GLY A 49 -13.46 -3.36 0.46
CA GLY A 49 -13.51 -3.13 -0.99
C GLY A 49 -12.16 -3.30 -1.69
N ASN A 50 -11.07 -3.41 -0.92
CA ASN A 50 -9.71 -3.45 -1.45
C ASN A 50 -8.95 -4.75 -1.11
N SER A 51 -9.55 -5.71 -0.41
CA SER A 51 -8.84 -6.86 0.15
C SER A 51 -8.19 -7.77 -0.89
N ASP A 52 -8.81 -7.94 -2.06
CA ASP A 52 -8.32 -8.85 -3.10
C ASP A 52 -7.12 -8.30 -3.88
N TRP A 53 -6.96 -6.97 -3.86
CA TRP A 53 -5.83 -6.27 -4.48
C TRP A 53 -4.72 -5.97 -3.46
N ASN A 54 -5.10 -5.73 -2.20
CA ASN A 54 -4.19 -5.30 -1.15
C ASN A 54 -3.47 -6.44 -0.43
N LYS A 55 -3.92 -7.69 -0.61
CA LYS A 55 -3.28 -8.87 -0.01
C LYS A 55 -2.38 -9.52 -1.05
N SER A 56 -1.07 -9.34 -0.90
CA SER A 56 -0.09 -10.24 -1.49
C SER A 56 0.33 -11.28 -0.44
N ASN A 57 0.97 -12.38 -0.85
CA ASN A 57 1.34 -13.48 0.06
C ASN A 57 2.21 -13.03 1.26
N TYR A 58 2.87 -11.87 1.17
CA TYR A 58 3.83 -11.39 2.17
C TYR A 58 3.65 -9.93 2.58
N LEU A 59 2.67 -9.21 2.02
CA LEU A 59 2.43 -7.80 2.34
C LEU A 59 0.94 -7.54 2.47
N ASP A 60 0.53 -7.08 3.66
CA ASP A 60 -0.79 -6.52 3.90
C ASP A 60 -0.79 -5.00 3.64
N LYS A 61 -1.35 -4.61 2.50
CA LYS A 61 -1.51 -3.19 2.15
C LYS A 61 -2.75 -2.54 2.80
N THR A 62 -3.47 -3.25 3.67
CA THR A 62 -4.64 -2.69 4.37
C THR A 62 -4.28 -1.96 5.66
N ARG A 63 -3.00 -1.92 6.06
CA ARG A 63 -2.58 -1.28 7.32
C ARG A 63 -2.53 0.24 7.23
N VAL A 64 -2.18 0.79 6.08
CA VAL A 64 -2.10 2.24 5.87
C VAL A 64 -3.12 2.66 4.82
N ARG A 65 -3.91 3.67 5.17
CA ARG A 65 -4.83 4.35 4.27
C ARG A 65 -4.41 5.82 4.17
N ILE A 66 -4.23 6.29 2.94
CA ILE A 66 -3.83 7.67 2.64
C ILE A 66 -5.00 8.34 1.94
N LEU A 67 -5.45 9.47 2.46
CA LEU A 67 -6.44 10.32 1.81
C LEU A 67 -5.71 11.34 0.94
N VAL A 68 -6.08 11.41 -0.34
CA VAL A 68 -5.54 12.35 -1.30
C VAL A 68 -6.65 13.20 -1.88
N ASP A 69 -6.35 14.44 -2.21
CA ASP A 69 -7.24 15.30 -3.01
C ASP A 69 -6.61 15.54 -4.37
N LEU A 70 -7.31 15.20 -5.46
CA LEU A 70 -6.80 15.42 -6.81
C LEU A 70 -7.87 15.99 -7.74
N PRO A 71 -7.54 16.97 -8.60
CA PRO A 71 -8.45 17.43 -9.64
C PRO A 71 -8.88 16.28 -10.58
N ASN A 72 -10.10 16.36 -11.11
CA ASN A 72 -10.69 15.27 -11.91
C ASN A 72 -9.91 15.01 -13.22
N GLU A 73 -9.28 16.03 -13.77
CA GLU A 73 -8.48 15.99 -14.99
C GLU A 73 -7.20 15.15 -14.85
N HIS A 74 -6.68 14.99 -13.62
CA HIS A 74 -5.53 14.12 -13.33
C HIS A 74 -5.92 12.65 -13.11
N LEU A 75 -7.22 12.35 -13.17
CA LEU A 75 -7.75 11.06 -12.80
C LEU A 75 -8.38 10.35 -14.00
N MET A 76 -7.94 9.12 -14.23
CA MET A 76 -8.59 8.22 -15.18
C MET A 76 -9.48 7.26 -14.40
N SER A 77 -10.79 7.31 -14.63
CA SER A 77 -11.70 6.30 -14.05
C SER A 77 -11.37 4.90 -14.58
N PHE A 78 -11.69 3.87 -13.81
CA PHE A 78 -11.52 2.49 -14.26
C PHE A 78 -12.22 2.16 -15.57
N ARG A 79 -13.39 2.77 -15.84
CA ARG A 79 -14.08 2.64 -17.13
C ARG A 79 -13.23 3.20 -18.29
N GLN A 80 -12.63 4.38 -18.11
CA GLN A 80 -11.73 4.97 -19.11
C GLN A 80 -10.46 4.13 -19.28
N MET A 81 -9.87 3.69 -18.16
CA MET A 81 -8.69 2.82 -18.15
C MET A 81 -8.94 1.53 -18.94
N ARG A 82 -10.08 0.85 -18.70
CA ARG A 82 -10.48 -0.35 -19.46
C ARG A 82 -10.72 -0.12 -20.95
N LYS A 83 -11.13 1.09 -21.34
CA LYS A 83 -11.32 1.44 -22.75
C LYS A 83 -9.97 1.72 -23.42
N LYS A 84 -9.06 2.38 -22.70
CA LYS A 84 -7.71 2.74 -23.18
C LYS A 84 -6.77 1.53 -23.23
N PHE A 85 -6.87 0.63 -22.25
CA PHE A 85 -5.98 -0.51 -22.09
C PHE A 85 -6.74 -1.84 -22.12
N GLN A 86 -6.12 -2.88 -22.68
CA GLN A 86 -6.68 -4.24 -22.68
C GLN A 86 -6.52 -4.91 -21.30
N VAL A 87 -7.37 -4.52 -20.34
CA VAL A 87 -7.38 -5.09 -18.98
C VAL A 87 -7.86 -6.55 -19.03
N LYS A 88 -7.06 -7.48 -18.48
CA LYS A 88 -7.43 -8.90 -18.43
C LYS A 88 -8.74 -9.09 -17.64
N ARG A 89 -9.60 -9.99 -18.10
CA ARG A 89 -10.90 -10.27 -17.46
C ARG A 89 -10.78 -10.70 -15.99
N SER A 90 -9.70 -11.41 -15.63
CA SER A 90 -9.39 -11.77 -14.24
C SER A 90 -9.18 -10.55 -13.35
N TRP A 91 -8.45 -9.56 -13.85
CA TRP A 91 -8.21 -8.30 -13.13
C TRP A 91 -9.47 -7.45 -12.99
N VAL A 92 -10.31 -7.42 -14.02
CA VAL A 92 -11.63 -6.76 -13.93
C VAL A 92 -12.47 -7.36 -12.81
N ARG A 93 -12.42 -8.69 -12.60
CA ARG A 93 -13.14 -9.35 -11.50
C ARG A 93 -12.53 -9.02 -10.14
N LYS A 94 -11.19 -9.05 -10.01
CA LYS A 94 -10.47 -8.79 -8.75
C LYS A 94 -10.61 -7.36 -8.24
N MET A 95 -10.59 -6.37 -9.13
CA MET A 95 -10.74 -4.97 -8.71
C MET A 95 -12.20 -4.55 -8.53
N ALA A 96 -13.16 -5.36 -8.94
CA ALA A 96 -14.57 -5.02 -8.79
C ALA A 96 -15.41 -6.26 -8.40
N PRO A 97 -15.08 -6.93 -7.28
CA PRO A 97 -15.77 -8.16 -6.89
C PRO A 97 -17.29 -7.96 -6.70
N ASN A 98 -17.73 -6.73 -6.40
CA ASN A 98 -19.14 -6.35 -6.24
C ASN A 98 -19.59 -5.20 -7.15
N GLN A 99 -19.08 -5.14 -8.39
CA GLN A 99 -19.31 -4.00 -9.30
C GLN A 99 -18.81 -2.65 -8.76
N GLU A 100 -17.84 -2.65 -7.85
CA GLU A 100 -17.20 -1.44 -7.30
C GLU A 100 -16.33 -0.68 -8.31
N HIS A 101 -16.34 -1.10 -9.57
CA HIS A 101 -15.65 -0.50 -10.71
C HIS A 101 -15.85 1.02 -10.87
N ARG A 102 -16.88 1.61 -10.26
CA ARG A 102 -17.16 3.06 -10.26
C ARG A 102 -16.36 3.84 -9.20
N ASN A 103 -15.82 3.12 -8.22
CA ASN A 103 -15.04 3.70 -7.13
C ASN A 103 -13.57 3.85 -7.50
N TRP A 104 -13.10 3.16 -8.53
CA TRP A 104 -11.68 3.11 -8.89
C TRP A 104 -11.24 4.19 -9.88
N TYR A 105 -10.12 4.82 -9.56
CA TYR A 105 -9.44 5.85 -10.34
C TYR A 105 -7.94 5.57 -10.39
N PHE A 106 -7.28 6.08 -11.42
CA PHE A 106 -5.87 5.89 -11.69
C PHE A 106 -5.24 7.26 -11.93
N ALA A 107 -4.22 7.62 -11.15
CA ALA A 107 -3.41 8.82 -11.36
C ALA A 107 -2.08 8.43 -12.01
N PHE A 108 -1.94 8.68 -13.31
CA PHE A 108 -0.76 8.27 -14.09
C PHE A 108 0.45 9.18 -13.86
N ASP A 109 0.22 10.45 -13.51
CA ASP A 109 1.29 11.41 -13.20
C ASP A 109 1.79 11.26 -11.74
N GLY A 110 1.22 10.34 -10.98
CA GLY A 110 1.45 10.20 -9.55
C GLY A 110 0.57 11.11 -8.71
N VAL A 111 0.84 11.13 -7.40
CA VAL A 111 0.24 12.04 -6.42
C VAL A 111 1.39 12.68 -5.64
N PRO A 112 1.63 13.99 -5.81
CA PRO A 112 2.68 14.67 -5.08
C PRO A 112 2.31 14.81 -3.59
N THR A 113 3.31 14.98 -2.73
CA THR A 113 3.14 14.96 -1.28
C THR A 113 2.19 16.05 -0.77
N ASP A 114 2.15 17.21 -1.41
CA ASP A 114 1.25 18.32 -1.07
C ASP A 114 -0.24 18.02 -1.33
N GLN A 115 -0.54 17.00 -2.14
CA GLN A 115 -1.90 16.52 -2.39
C GLN A 115 -2.32 15.42 -1.41
N ILE A 116 -1.40 14.92 -0.57
CA ILE A 116 -1.71 14.00 0.53
C ILE A 116 -2.32 14.79 1.68
N GLN A 117 -3.59 14.55 1.95
CA GLN A 117 -4.34 15.26 2.97
C GLN A 117 -4.18 14.62 4.35
N LYS A 118 -4.21 13.27 4.40
CA LYS A 118 -4.18 12.51 5.66
C LYS A 118 -3.51 11.17 5.49
N VAL A 119 -2.86 10.72 6.56
CA VAL A 119 -2.37 9.35 6.73
C VAL A 119 -3.08 8.74 7.92
N GLU A 120 -3.71 7.58 7.71
CA GLU A 120 -4.40 6.85 8.75
C GLU A 120 -3.88 5.42 8.81
N ILE A 121 -3.72 4.89 10.02
CA ILE A 121 -3.12 3.57 10.25
C ILE A 121 -4.07 2.72 11.09
N ALA A 122 -4.25 1.47 10.67
CA ALA A 122 -4.93 0.45 11.43
C ALA A 122 -3.94 -0.22 12.41
N PHE A 123 -3.75 0.37 13.59
CA PHE A 123 -2.82 -0.14 14.60
C PHE A 123 -3.31 -1.46 15.20
N LYS A 124 -4.49 -1.44 15.82
CA LYS A 124 -4.97 -2.51 16.69
C LYS A 124 -5.88 -3.52 16.00
N GLN A 125 -6.69 -3.06 15.04
CA GLN A 125 -7.74 -3.86 14.42
C GLN A 125 -7.81 -3.58 12.91
N PRO A 126 -7.82 -4.62 12.05
CA PRO A 126 -7.96 -4.42 10.62
C PRO A 126 -9.20 -3.61 10.28
N GLY A 127 -9.06 -2.60 9.42
CA GLY A 127 -10.17 -1.74 8.99
C GLY A 127 -10.62 -0.67 9.98
N ARG A 128 -10.04 -0.60 11.20
CA ARG A 128 -10.22 0.54 12.11
C ARG A 128 -9.03 1.46 12.03
N TYR A 129 -9.17 2.53 11.24
CA TYR A 129 -8.10 3.48 10.98
C TYR A 129 -8.13 4.63 11.98
N GLU A 130 -6.94 5.02 12.44
CA GLU A 130 -6.72 6.20 13.28
C GLU A 130 -5.86 7.20 12.49
N GLU A 131 -6.30 8.46 12.43
CA GLU A 131 -5.52 9.55 11.83
C GLU A 131 -4.23 9.76 12.63
N VAL A 132 -3.11 9.90 11.92
CA VAL A 132 -1.78 10.02 12.51
C VAL A 132 -1.36 11.49 12.44
N SER A 133 -1.03 12.08 13.59
CA SER A 133 -0.45 13.42 13.63
C SER A 133 0.92 13.47 12.95
N GLU A 134 1.35 14.64 12.49
CA GLU A 134 2.66 14.81 11.84
C GLU A 134 3.83 14.33 12.70
N GLU A 135 3.82 14.65 14.00
CA GLU A 135 4.85 14.20 14.94
C GLU A 135 4.89 12.67 15.04
N ARG A 136 3.74 12.03 15.21
CA ARG A 136 3.64 10.58 15.29
C ARG A 136 4.02 9.93 13.95
N LEU A 137 3.68 10.56 12.83
CA LEU A 137 4.04 10.10 11.50
C LEU A 137 5.56 10.14 11.30
N ALA A 138 6.24 11.20 11.76
CA ALA A 138 7.71 11.27 11.72
C ALA A 138 8.37 10.16 12.56
N GLN A 139 7.83 9.88 13.76
CA GLN A 139 8.31 8.77 14.60
C GLN A 139 8.12 7.42 13.90
N ILE A 140 6.94 7.18 13.32
CA ILE A 140 6.66 5.95 12.57
C ILE A 140 7.61 5.81 11.39
N GLN A 141 7.85 6.87 10.62
CA GLN A 141 8.77 6.83 9.49
C GLN A 141 10.18 6.42 9.92
N LYS A 142 10.70 7.05 10.99
CA LYS A 142 12.01 6.72 11.55
C LYS A 142 12.09 5.25 11.99
N THR A 143 11.07 4.75 12.66
CA THR A 143 11.00 3.36 13.12
C THR A 143 10.93 2.38 11.95
N VAL A 144 10.12 2.67 10.94
CA VAL A 144 10.03 1.86 9.71
C VAL A 144 11.37 1.84 8.98
N GLU A 145 12.05 2.99 8.84
CA GLU A 145 13.36 3.05 8.17
C GLU A 145 14.44 2.26 8.92
N ALA A 146 14.47 2.35 10.26
CA ALA A 146 15.39 1.58 11.08
C ALA A 146 15.19 0.07 10.93
N GLU A 147 13.93 -0.38 10.95
CA GLU A 147 13.59 -1.78 10.72
C GLU A 147 13.91 -2.20 9.28
N ARG A 148 13.59 -1.38 8.27
CA ARG A 148 13.93 -1.65 6.86
C ARG A 148 15.42 -1.83 6.63
N ALA A 149 16.26 -1.07 7.32
CA ALA A 149 17.71 -1.17 7.22
C ALA A 149 18.26 -2.50 7.79
N SER A 150 17.49 -3.20 8.63
CA SER A 150 17.86 -4.51 9.15
C SER A 150 17.46 -5.66 8.22
N LEU A 151 16.56 -5.42 7.26
CA LEU A 151 16.08 -6.44 6.33
C LEU A 151 17.11 -6.71 5.22
N PRO A 152 17.39 -8.00 4.92
CA PRO A 152 18.28 -8.35 3.82
C PRO A 152 17.64 -7.96 2.47
N ILE A 153 18.32 -7.10 1.72
CA ILE A 153 17.97 -6.75 0.33
C ILE A 153 18.88 -7.56 -0.60
N VAL A 154 18.28 -8.28 -1.53
CA VAL A 154 18.98 -9.00 -2.60
C VAL A 154 18.77 -8.28 -3.93
N GLU A 155 19.83 -8.21 -4.73
CA GLU A 155 19.70 -7.76 -6.12
C GLU A 155 19.06 -8.86 -6.95
N THR A 156 17.97 -8.54 -7.64
CA THR A 156 17.31 -9.44 -8.60
C THR A 156 17.44 -8.88 -10.02
N SER A 157 17.06 -9.67 -11.03
CA SER A 157 16.96 -9.20 -12.41
C SER A 157 15.98 -8.04 -12.59
N GLU A 158 15.07 -7.83 -11.63
CA GLU A 158 14.07 -6.77 -11.63
C GLU A 158 14.47 -5.58 -10.72
N GLY A 159 15.67 -5.64 -10.12
CA GLY A 159 16.21 -4.66 -9.18
C GLY A 159 16.26 -5.18 -7.74
N PRO A 160 16.54 -4.31 -6.76
CA PRO A 160 16.61 -4.69 -5.36
C PRO A 160 15.24 -5.17 -4.87
N ALA A 161 15.21 -6.40 -4.35
CA ALA A 161 14.04 -7.00 -3.69
C ALA A 161 14.43 -7.46 -2.28
N PHE A 162 13.44 -7.62 -1.41
CA PHE A 162 13.69 -8.25 -0.13
C PHE A 162 14.00 -9.73 -0.34
N ALA A 163 15.06 -10.24 0.30
CA ALA A 163 15.42 -11.66 0.22
C ALA A 163 14.26 -12.50 0.73
N GLU A 164 13.82 -13.55 0.02
CA GLU A 164 12.78 -14.49 0.46
C GLU A 164 13.23 -15.37 1.66
N GLU A 165 13.86 -14.76 2.66
CA GLU A 165 14.37 -15.41 3.85
C GLU A 165 13.30 -15.46 4.96
N PRO A 166 13.38 -16.47 5.86
CA PRO A 166 12.52 -16.57 7.04
C PRO A 166 12.46 -15.29 7.89
N ARG A 167 13.53 -14.48 7.89
CA ARG A 167 13.61 -13.22 8.64
C ARG A 167 12.62 -12.15 8.18
N LEU A 168 12.17 -12.19 6.92
CA LEU A 168 11.10 -11.30 6.47
C LEU A 168 9.81 -11.59 7.23
N LEU A 169 9.50 -12.86 7.48
CA LEU A 169 8.30 -13.28 8.21
C LEU A 169 8.30 -12.83 9.67
N ASP A 170 9.46 -12.49 10.23
CA ASP A 170 9.58 -11.97 11.59
C ASP A 170 9.41 -10.44 11.68
N SER A 171 9.39 -9.73 10.54
CA SER A 171 9.28 -8.28 10.53
C SER A 171 7.83 -7.82 10.69
N TRP A 172 7.60 -7.01 11.72
CA TRP A 172 6.31 -6.36 11.97
C TRP A 172 5.87 -5.39 10.84
N LEU A 173 6.75 -5.09 9.88
CA LEU A 173 6.44 -4.31 8.67
C LEU A 173 5.67 -5.10 7.62
N LEU A 174 5.82 -6.43 7.60
CA LEU A 174 5.17 -7.33 6.65
C LEU A 174 3.85 -7.86 7.23
N ASP A 175 3.77 -7.94 8.55
CA ASP A 175 2.59 -8.37 9.27
C ASP A 175 1.55 -7.25 9.39
N GLY A 176 0.41 -7.45 8.74
CA GLY A 176 -0.80 -6.72 9.05
C GLY A 176 -1.40 -7.16 10.41
N PRO A 177 -2.35 -6.41 10.97
CA PRO A 177 -3.06 -6.81 12.19
C PRO A 177 -3.82 -8.14 12.09
N CYS A 178 -3.89 -8.75 10.89
CA CYS A 178 -4.39 -10.12 10.71
C CYS A 178 -3.33 -11.23 10.72
N LEU A 179 -2.03 -10.92 10.73
CA LEU A 179 -0.94 -11.91 10.75
C LEU A 179 -0.32 -12.11 12.14
N THR A 180 -0.48 -11.15 13.05
CA THR A 180 0.00 -11.20 14.45
C THR A 180 -0.56 -12.36 15.28
N ASN A 181 -1.68 -12.98 14.86
CA ASN A 181 -2.27 -14.13 15.53
C ASN A 181 -1.77 -15.49 15.02
N LEU A 182 -0.95 -15.52 13.96
CA LEU A 182 -0.53 -16.77 13.31
C LEU A 182 0.92 -17.17 13.63
N TRP A 183 1.70 -16.33 14.31
CA TRP A 183 3.11 -16.59 14.56
C TRP A 183 3.49 -16.39 16.04
N PRO A 184 4.30 -17.29 16.64
CA PRO A 184 4.82 -17.10 17.98
C PRO A 184 5.70 -15.85 18.00
N LYS A 185 5.40 -14.92 18.92
CA LYS A 185 6.12 -13.66 19.09
C LYS A 185 7.63 -13.90 19.12
N SER A 186 8.34 -13.44 18.08
CA SER A 186 9.79 -13.48 18.06
C SER A 186 10.34 -12.62 19.22
N PRO A 187 11.31 -13.11 20.01
CA PRO A 187 11.86 -12.39 21.15
C PRO A 187 12.80 -11.23 20.77
N LEU A 188 13.02 -10.96 19.48
CA LEU A 188 14.02 -10.01 18.97
C LEU A 188 13.46 -8.62 18.64
N SER A 189 12.44 -8.18 19.38
CA SER A 189 11.96 -6.80 19.35
C SER A 189 12.78 -5.95 20.32
N SER A 190 13.67 -5.09 19.82
CA SER A 190 14.56 -4.26 20.65
C SER A 190 13.86 -3.16 21.47
N ASP A 191 12.54 -2.96 21.32
CA ASP A 191 11.75 -2.14 22.25
C ASP A 191 10.27 -2.59 22.30
N PRO A 192 9.86 -3.36 23.32
CA PRO A 192 8.48 -3.79 23.46
C PRO A 192 7.48 -2.65 23.67
N GLU A 193 7.90 -1.48 24.16
CA GLU A 193 7.02 -0.31 24.30
C GLU A 193 6.75 0.35 22.95
N LEU A 194 7.77 0.43 22.09
CA LEU A 194 7.62 0.96 20.72
C LEU A 194 6.74 0.04 19.86
N ILE A 195 6.88 -1.28 20.01
CA ILE A 195 5.97 -2.24 19.34
C ILE A 195 4.55 -2.11 19.85
N LYS A 196 4.31 -1.93 21.16
CA LYS A 196 2.96 -1.66 21.69
C LYS A 196 2.35 -0.35 21.18
N GLN A 197 3.16 0.62 20.75
CA GLN A 197 2.69 1.90 20.20
C GLN A 197 2.30 1.79 18.72
N VAL A 198 2.81 0.78 18.01
CA VAL A 198 2.64 0.57 16.56
C VAL A 198 1.78 -0.67 16.22
N CYS A 199 1.64 -1.61 17.15
CA CYS A 199 0.81 -2.83 17.06
C CYS A 199 -0.24 -2.82 18.19
#